data_AF-A0A1V0BGP1-F1
#
_entry.id   AF-A0A1V0BGP1-F1
#
_cell.length_a   1.000
_cell.length_b   1.000
_cell.length_c   1.000
_cell.angle_alpha   90.00
_cell.angle_beta   90.00
_cell.angle_gamma   90.00
#
_symmetry.space_group_name_H-M   'P 1'
#
loop_
_entity.id
_entity.type
_entity.pdbx_description
1 polymer ?
#
loop_
_entity_poly.entity_id
_entity_poly.type
_entity_poly.pdbx_seq_one_letter_code
_entity_poly.pdbx_strand_id
1 'polypeptide(L)' 'MSTPKTTAADVNGKAVAATEKVTLLKPHTHAGKAHEKGAEIEVDAATAAWLRGAEVIAPAQYPPANKA' A
#
# COMPACT_ATOMS: atom_id res chain seq x y z
N MET A 1 23.19 29.77 16.51
CA MET A 1 23.70 28.39 16.32
C MET A 1 22.49 27.52 16.03
N SER A 2 22.20 27.24 14.76
CA SER A 2 21.04 26.43 14.35
C SER A 2 21.56 25.07 13.87
N THR A 3 21.33 24.04 14.66
CA THR A 3 21.64 22.63 14.35
C THR A 3 20.32 21.87 14.08
N PRO A 4 20.36 20.64 13.54
CA PRO A 4 20.62 20.32 12.14
C PRO A 4 19.37 19.69 11.47
N LYS A 5 19.22 19.96 10.15
CA LYS A 5 18.23 19.33 9.28
C LYS A 5 18.49 17.83 9.23
N THR A 6 17.58 17.06 9.83
CA THR A 6 17.63 15.60 9.87
C THR A 6 17.67 15.02 8.46
N THR A 7 18.64 14.13 8.30
CA THR A 7 19.03 13.42 7.08
C THR A 7 17.93 12.50 6.58
N ALA A 8 17.64 12.55 5.27
CA ALA A 8 16.87 11.54 4.56
C ALA A 8 17.86 10.58 3.91
N ALA A 9 18.34 9.59 4.66
CA ALA A 9 19.10 8.45 4.13
C ALA A 9 19.32 7.41 5.25
N ASP A 10 18.25 6.77 5.70
CA ASP A 10 18.35 5.46 6.33
C ASP A 10 17.21 4.60 5.77
N VAL A 11 17.43 4.06 4.56
CA VAL A 11 16.67 2.90 4.09
C VAL A 11 17.51 1.67 4.42
N ASN A 12 17.57 1.43 5.73
CA ASN A 12 18.15 0.26 6.34
C ASN A 12 17.41 -1.00 5.85
N GLY A 13 18.19 -2.02 5.47
CA GLY A 13 17.81 -3.41 5.64
C GLY A 13 16.56 -3.85 4.91
N LYS A 14 16.75 -4.34 3.70
CA LYS A 14 15.87 -5.24 2.93
C LYS A 14 15.52 -6.49 3.76
N ALA A 15 14.73 -6.34 4.82
CA ALA A 15 13.87 -7.41 5.30
C ALA A 15 12.91 -7.69 4.15
N VAL A 16 12.77 -8.96 3.80
CA VAL A 16 11.86 -9.42 2.75
C VAL A 16 10.46 -9.02 3.21
N ALA A 17 10.02 -7.82 2.83
CA ALA A 17 8.77 -7.24 3.28
C ALA A 17 7.67 -8.18 2.83
N ALA A 18 6.98 -8.79 3.78
CA ALA A 18 5.81 -9.60 3.50
C ALA A 18 4.82 -8.70 2.74
N THR A 19 4.71 -8.93 1.45
CA THR A 19 3.74 -8.25 0.60
C THR A 19 2.40 -8.95 0.75
N GLU A 20 1.34 -8.16 0.81
CA GLU A 20 -0.03 -8.64 0.84
C GLU A 20 -0.81 -8.12 -0.36
N LYS A 21 -1.66 -9.01 -0.89
CA LYS A 21 -2.58 -8.69 -1.98
C LYS A 21 -3.79 -7.97 -1.41
N VAL A 22 -4.01 -6.75 -1.90
CA VAL A 22 -5.09 -5.88 -1.45
C VAL A 22 -5.94 -5.44 -2.63
N THR A 23 -7.25 -5.40 -2.44
CA THR A 23 -8.19 -4.91 -3.44
C THR A 23 -8.43 -3.42 -3.25
N LEU A 24 -8.24 -2.63 -4.30
CA LEU A 24 -8.49 -1.19 -4.29
C LEU A 24 -9.99 -0.89 -4.28
N LEU A 25 -10.45 -0.04 -3.37
CA LEU A 25 -11.80 0.53 -3.37
C LEU A 25 -11.90 1.82 -4.20
N LYS A 26 -10.75 2.45 -4.48
CA LYS A 26 -10.64 3.71 -5.22
C LYS A 26 -9.51 3.58 -6.26
N PRO A 27 -9.60 4.27 -7.41
CA PRO A 27 -8.50 4.27 -8.36
C PRO A 27 -7.24 4.85 -7.70
N HIS A 28 -6.13 4.17 -7.85
CA HIS A 28 -4.86 4.51 -7.21
C HIS A 28 -3.68 4.19 -8.13
N THR A 29 -2.66 5.03 -8.10
CA THR A 29 -1.43 4.79 -8.86
C THR A 29 -0.41 4.14 -7.95
N HIS A 30 -0.07 2.88 -8.21
CA HIS A 30 0.93 2.12 -7.46
C HIS A 30 2.10 1.74 -8.39
N ALA A 31 3.34 1.96 -7.94
CA ALA A 31 4.55 1.68 -8.71
C ALA A 31 4.55 2.31 -10.14
N GLY A 32 3.93 3.47 -10.30
CA GLY A 32 3.81 4.17 -11.60
C GLY A 32 2.74 3.57 -12.55
N LYS A 33 1.96 2.58 -12.10
CA LYS A 33 0.82 2.03 -12.83
C LYS A 33 -0.47 2.53 -12.20
N ALA A 34 -1.36 3.08 -13.02
CA ALA A 34 -2.71 3.41 -12.58
C ALA A 34 -3.50 2.10 -12.45
N HIS A 35 -4.10 1.90 -11.29
CA HIS A 35 -4.99 0.79 -11.00
C HIS A 35 -6.40 1.34 -10.76
N GLU A 36 -7.38 0.69 -11.37
CA GLU A 36 -8.78 1.02 -11.22
C GLU A 36 -9.38 0.47 -9.92
N LYS A 37 -10.55 0.98 -9.54
CA LYS A 37 -11.31 0.43 -8.43
C LYS A 37 -11.62 -1.04 -8.69
N GLY A 38 -11.35 -1.90 -7.71
CA GLY A 38 -11.51 -3.34 -7.78
C GLY A 38 -10.24 -4.07 -8.23
N ALA A 39 -9.20 -3.36 -8.65
CA ALA A 39 -7.93 -3.99 -9.00
C ALA A 39 -7.22 -4.52 -7.74
N GLU A 40 -6.62 -5.70 -7.87
CA GLU A 40 -5.74 -6.27 -6.84
C GLU A 40 -4.32 -5.78 -7.07
N ILE A 41 -3.72 -5.18 -6.03
CA ILE A 41 -2.32 -4.76 -6.02
C ILE A 41 -1.60 -5.46 -4.89
N GLU A 42 -0.31 -5.71 -5.07
CA GLU A 42 0.54 -6.29 -4.04
C GLU A 42 1.35 -5.18 -3.39
N VAL A 43 1.13 -4.94 -2.11
CA VAL A 43 1.78 -3.87 -1.33
C VAL A 43 2.34 -4.44 -0.03
N ASP A 44 3.33 -3.78 0.57
CA ASP A 44 3.81 -4.19 1.88
C ASP A 44 2.76 -3.93 2.98
N ALA A 45 2.90 -4.62 4.11
CA ALA A 45 1.96 -4.50 5.23
C ALA A 45 1.82 -3.07 5.79
N ALA A 46 2.86 -2.25 5.75
CA ALA A 46 2.79 -0.86 6.22
C ALA A 46 1.98 0.01 5.24
N THR A 47 2.22 -0.16 3.95
CA THR A 47 1.43 0.47 2.89
C THR A 47 -0.03 0.01 2.93
N ALA A 48 -0.30 -1.28 3.13
CA ALA A 48 -1.66 -1.79 3.29
C ALA A 48 -2.36 -1.17 4.52
N ALA A 49 -1.68 -1.07 5.66
CA ALA A 49 -2.24 -0.41 6.83
C ALA A 49 -2.59 1.07 6.57
N TRP A 50 -1.71 1.79 5.87
CA TRP A 50 -1.97 3.17 5.45
C TRP A 50 -3.15 3.28 4.48
N LEU A 51 -3.20 2.42 3.46
CA LEU A 51 -4.28 2.39 2.47
C LEU A 51 -5.62 2.00 3.10
N ARG A 52 -5.65 1.13 4.11
CA ARG A 52 -6.85 0.80 4.89
C ARG A 52 -7.33 2.00 5.69
N GLY A 53 -6.42 2.70 6.37
CA GLY A 53 -6.75 3.91 7.12
C GLY A 53 -7.25 5.06 6.24
N ALA A 54 -6.78 5.11 4.98
CA ALA A 54 -7.25 6.07 3.97
C ALA A 54 -8.49 5.60 3.18
N GLU A 55 -9.06 4.44 3.52
CA GLU A 55 -10.20 3.82 2.82
C GLU A 55 -9.96 3.64 1.31
N VAL A 56 -8.70 3.45 0.91
CA VAL A 56 -8.29 3.24 -0.49
C VAL A 56 -8.36 1.77 -0.87
N ILE A 57 -8.14 0.85 0.09
CA ILE A 57 -8.27 -0.60 -0.10
C ILE A 57 -9.32 -1.20 0.83
N ALA A 58 -9.84 -2.35 0.43
CA ALA A 58 -10.81 -3.07 1.23
C ALA A 58 -10.15 -3.67 2.48
N PRO A 59 -10.87 -3.77 3.61
CA PRO A 59 -10.40 -4.56 4.74
C PRO A 59 -10.18 -6.01 4.30
N ALA A 60 -9.22 -6.71 4.90
CA ALA A 60 -8.73 -8.05 4.49
C ALA A 60 -9.80 -9.16 4.37
N GLN A 61 -11.05 -8.85 4.71
CA GLN A 61 -12.22 -9.72 4.58
C GLN A 61 -13.14 -9.34 3.40
N TYR A 62 -12.67 -8.64 2.38
CA TYR A 62 -13.44 -8.52 1.15
C TYR A 62 -13.16 -9.76 0.29
N PRO A 63 -13.99 -10.83 0.33
CA PRO A 63 -13.84 -11.91 -0.63
C PRO A 63 -13.93 -11.31 -2.04
N PRO A 64 -13.16 -11.81 -3.02
CA PRO A 64 -13.36 -11.42 -4.40
C PRO A 64 -14.84 -11.65 -4.69
N ALA A 65 -15.56 -10.58 -5.02
CA ALA A 65 -16.97 -10.65 -5.37
C ALA A 65 -17.09 -11.71 -6.47
N ASN A 66 -17.74 -12.80 -6.11
CA ASN A 66 -17.93 -14.00 -6.91
C ASN A 66 -18.31 -13.58 -8.34
N LYS A 67 -17.43 -13.87 -9.31
CA LYS A 67 -17.79 -13.73 -10.73
C LYS A 67 -18.68 -14.93 -11.05
N ALA A 68 -19.99 -14.75 -10.85
CA ALA A 68 -21.04 -15.68 -11.30
C ALA A 68 -21.13 -15.66 -12.83
#